data_AF-A0A1W1WJH2-F1
#
_entry.id   AF-A0A1W1WJH2-F1
#
_cell.length_a   1.000
_cell.length_b   1.000
_cell.length_c   1.000
_cell.angle_alpha   90.00
_cell.angle_beta   90.00
_cell.angle_gamma   90.00
#
_symmetry.space_group_name_H-M   'P 1'
#
loop_
_entity.id
_entity.type
_entity.pdbx_description
1 polymer ?
#
loop_
_entity_poly.entity_id
_entity_poly.type
_entity_poly.pdbx_seq_one_letter_code
_entity_poly.pdbx_strand_id
1 'polypeptide(L)'
;MRVPKRLDQACGPCRYGQKPTPIPSLPLPTPIPEIDAKGDHNVPPAPYTEPSEIFNFRGRVATAILAGWGRDNAGHMVRFGGPGTDVRFMQGEYVTEDGEKHYGTFIHL
;
A
#
# COMPACT_ATOMS: atom_id res chain seq x y z
N MET A 1 13.66 -11.25 -41.82
CA MET A 1 13.72 -11.78 -40.44
C MET A 1 13.92 -10.62 -39.48
N ARG A 2 12.92 -10.31 -38.65
CA ARG A 2 12.93 -9.14 -37.75
C ARG A 2 13.08 -9.65 -36.32
N VAL A 3 14.21 -9.36 -35.68
CA VAL A 3 14.51 -9.72 -34.28
C VAL A 3 13.59 -8.91 -33.35
N PRO A 4 12.97 -9.48 -32.30
CA PRO A 4 12.14 -8.70 -31.38
C PRO A 4 13.01 -7.73 -30.57
N LYS A 5 12.53 -6.50 -30.41
CA LYS A 5 13.14 -5.48 -29.55
C LYS A 5 13.12 -5.97 -28.10
N ARG A 6 14.25 -5.80 -27.41
CA ARG A 6 14.40 -6.01 -25.97
C ARG A 6 13.40 -5.14 -25.20
N LEU A 7 12.88 -5.67 -24.09
CA LEU A 7 12.02 -5.00 -23.10
C LEU A 7 12.81 -4.02 -22.20
N ASP A 8 13.87 -3.39 -22.72
CA ASP A 8 14.71 -2.43 -21.99
C ASP A 8 14.53 -0.97 -22.46
N GLN A 9 13.65 -0.71 -23.43
CA GLN A 9 13.31 0.65 -23.89
C GLN A 9 11.97 1.12 -23.34
N ALA A 10 11.94 1.55 -22.07
CA ALA A 10 11.10 2.68 -21.59
C ALA A 10 11.39 3.05 -20.13
N CYS A 11 12.60 3.52 -19.83
CA CYS A 11 12.78 4.66 -18.93
C CYS A 11 14.18 5.22 -19.19
N GLY A 12 14.29 6.51 -19.46
CA GLY A 12 15.59 7.18 -19.48
C GLY A 12 16.30 7.05 -18.13
N PRO A 13 17.58 7.45 -18.02
CA PRO A 13 18.31 7.34 -16.77
C PRO A 13 17.57 8.06 -15.65
N CYS A 14 17.21 7.34 -14.58
CA CYS A 14 16.79 7.92 -13.32
C CYS A 14 17.91 8.82 -12.81
N ARG A 15 17.82 10.13 -13.07
CA ARG A 15 18.77 11.10 -12.54
C ARG A 15 18.54 11.22 -11.04
N TYR A 16 19.43 10.64 -10.26
CA TYR A 16 19.53 10.86 -8.81
C TYR A 16 19.60 12.38 -8.56
N GLY A 17 18.52 12.97 -8.05
CA GLY A 17 18.43 14.40 -7.74
C GLY A 17 17.36 15.22 -8.47
N GLN A 18 16.57 14.64 -9.39
CA GLN A 18 15.36 15.34 -9.86
C GLN A 18 14.18 15.03 -8.93
N LYS A 19 13.80 16.01 -8.11
CA LYS A 19 12.50 16.00 -7.41
C LYS A 19 11.42 15.77 -8.48
N PRO A 20 10.53 14.77 -8.34
CA PRO A 20 9.47 14.55 -9.32
C PRO A 20 8.74 15.86 -9.59
N THR A 21 8.64 16.25 -10.86
CA THR A 21 7.83 17.40 -11.25
C THR A 21 6.39 17.11 -10.81
N PRO A 22 5.75 17.97 -10.00
CA PRO A 22 4.36 17.75 -9.60
C PRO A 22 3.49 17.65 -10.85
N ILE A 23 2.70 16.58 -10.94
CA ILE A 23 1.55 16.54 -11.86
C ILE A 23 0.67 17.74 -11.47
N PRO A 24 0.18 18.55 -12.43
CA PRO A 24 -0.68 19.70 -12.13
C PRO A 24 -1.74 19.33 -11.09
N SER A 25 -1.72 20.06 -9.98
CA SER A 25 -2.36 19.83 -8.68
C SER A 25 -3.59 18.90 -8.68
N LEU A 26 -3.35 17.59 -8.71
CA LEU A 26 -4.29 16.68 -8.09
C LEU A 26 -4.09 16.80 -6.58
N PRO A 27 -5.16 16.89 -5.77
CA PRO A 27 -4.99 16.83 -4.32
C PRO A 27 -4.17 15.59 -3.98
N LEU A 28 -3.15 15.77 -3.12
CA LEU A 28 -2.45 14.62 -2.56
C LEU A 28 -3.50 13.70 -1.93
N PRO A 29 -3.43 12.38 -2.20
CA PRO A 29 -4.39 11.48 -1.62
C PRO A 29 -4.30 11.57 -0.10
N THR A 30 -5.44 11.58 0.57
CA THR A 30 -5.48 11.54 2.04
C THR A 30 -5.24 10.10 2.49
N PRO A 31 -4.32 9.85 3.44
CA PRO A 31 -4.17 8.53 4.05
C PRO A 31 -5.52 8.02 4.55
N ILE A 32 -5.81 6.76 4.26
CA ILE A 32 -6.92 6.07 4.91
C ILE A 32 -6.58 6.01 6.42
N PRO A 33 -7.51 6.38 7.31
CA PRO A 33 -7.30 6.20 8.74
C PRO A 33 -7.01 4.73 9.05
N GLU A 34 -6.07 4.49 9.96
CA GLU A 34 -5.73 3.14 10.43
C GLU A 34 -6.98 2.36 10.89
N ILE A 35 -7.91 3.06 11.55
CA ILE A 35 -9.16 2.52 12.06
C ILE A 35 -10.29 3.48 11.70
N ASP A 36 -11.33 2.99 11.02
CA ASP A 36 -12.52 3.79 10.77
C ASP A 36 -13.40 3.95 12.04
N ALA A 37 -14.43 4.79 11.98
CA ALA A 37 -15.31 5.02 13.13
C ALA A 37 -16.09 3.77 13.62
N LYS A 38 -16.06 2.66 12.87
CA LYS A 38 -16.68 1.37 13.20
C LYS A 38 -15.66 0.35 13.71
N GLY A 39 -14.36 0.69 13.71
CA GLY A 39 -13.28 -0.22 14.09
C GLY A 39 -12.69 -0.99 12.91
N ASP A 40 -13.13 -0.74 11.67
CA ASP A 40 -12.71 -1.52 10.50
C ASP A 40 -11.43 -0.91 9.87
N HIS A 41 -10.43 -1.77 9.64
CA HIS A 41 -9.17 -1.42 8.96
C HIS A 41 -9.23 -1.65 7.43
N ASN A 42 -10.26 -2.33 6.95
CA ASN A 42 -10.39 -2.75 5.54
C ASN A 42 -11.21 -1.77 4.71
N VAL A 43 -10.80 -0.50 4.71
CA VAL A 43 -11.48 0.50 3.89
C VAL A 43 -11.14 0.26 2.42
N PRO A 44 -12.13 0.05 1.53
CA PRO A 44 -11.87 -0.13 0.11
C PRO A 44 -11.18 1.11 -0.49
N PRO A 45 -10.24 0.94 -1.44
CA PRO A 45 -9.65 2.07 -2.15
C PRO A 45 -10.73 2.92 -2.82
N ALA A 46 -10.68 4.23 -2.62
CA ALA A 46 -11.54 5.21 -3.26
C ALA A 46 -10.73 6.25 -4.04
N PRO A 47 -11.35 7.01 -4.96
CA PRO A 47 -10.67 8.12 -5.60
C PRO A 47 -10.11 9.10 -4.55
N TYR A 48 -8.84 9.50 -4.73
CA TYR A 48 -8.13 10.43 -3.84
C TYR A 48 -7.86 9.91 -2.42
N THR A 49 -7.95 8.60 -2.17
CA THR A 49 -7.47 7.98 -0.92
C THR A 49 -6.16 7.26 -1.14
N GLU A 50 -5.26 7.33 -0.16
CA GLU A 50 -4.02 6.55 -0.15
C GLU A 50 -4.27 5.24 0.61
N PRO A 51 -4.27 4.07 -0.07
CA PRO A 51 -4.53 2.79 0.57
C PRO A 51 -3.39 2.32 1.49
N SER A 52 -2.20 2.91 1.36
CA SER A 52 -1.13 2.77 2.35
C SER A 52 -1.44 3.59 3.61
N GLU A 53 -1.30 2.97 4.77
CA GLU A 53 -1.31 3.69 6.06
C GLU A 53 0.04 4.29 6.41
N ILE A 54 1.07 3.94 5.63
CA ILE A 54 2.41 4.51 5.77
C ILE A 54 2.48 5.74 4.85
N PHE A 55 2.54 6.93 5.47
CA PHE A 55 2.44 8.23 4.79
C PHE A 55 3.50 8.46 3.69
N ASN A 56 4.72 7.95 3.88
CA ASN A 56 5.84 8.11 2.95
C ASN A 56 6.16 6.82 2.19
N PHE A 57 5.18 5.91 2.09
CA PHE A 57 5.34 4.66 1.36
C PHE A 57 5.38 4.88 -0.14
N ARG A 58 6.27 4.13 -0.80
CA ARG A 58 6.32 4.03 -2.24
C ARG A 58 6.33 2.57 -2.64
N GLY A 59 5.23 2.13 -3.22
CA GLY A 59 5.09 0.72 -3.60
C GLY A 59 3.73 0.39 -4.18
N ARG A 60 3.34 -0.87 -4.00
CA ARG A 60 2.03 -1.40 -4.37
C ARG A 60 1.31 -1.87 -3.12
N VAL A 61 0.04 -1.52 -3.02
CA VAL A 61 -0.87 -2.04 -2.00
C VAL A 61 -1.87 -2.94 -2.71
N ALA A 62 -1.93 -4.20 -2.28
CA ALA A 62 -3.00 -5.11 -2.65
C ALA A 62 -3.93 -5.25 -1.45
N THR A 63 -5.23 -5.25 -1.68
CA THR A 63 -6.22 -5.59 -0.65
C THR A 63 -6.97 -6.84 -1.09
N ALA A 64 -7.16 -7.78 -0.17
CA ALA A 64 -8.10 -8.88 -0.39
C ALA A 64 -9.48 -8.49 0.13
N ILE A 65 -10.53 -9.10 -0.41
CA ILE A 65 -11.85 -9.08 0.20
C ILE A 65 -12.14 -10.52 0.62
N LEU A 66 -12.07 -10.78 1.92
CA LEU A 66 -12.35 -12.08 2.50
C LEU A 66 -13.74 -12.06 3.13
N ALA A 67 -14.51 -13.12 2.88
CA ALA A 67 -15.83 -13.31 3.49
C ALA A 67 -15.84 -14.59 4.34
N GLY A 68 -16.60 -14.58 5.43
CA GLY A 68 -16.71 -15.71 6.34
C GLY A 68 -15.95 -15.50 7.65
N TRP A 69 -15.39 -16.58 8.19
CA TRP A 69 -14.77 -16.62 9.50
C TRP A 69 -13.41 -17.31 9.49
N GLY A 70 -12.47 -16.79 10.27
CA GLY A 70 -11.19 -17.41 10.62
C GLY A 70 -11.10 -17.73 12.11
N ARG A 71 -9.95 -18.22 12.55
CA ARG A 71 -9.60 -18.35 13.97
C ARG A 71 -8.35 -17.55 14.30
N ASP A 72 -8.36 -16.88 15.45
CA ASP A 72 -7.16 -16.22 15.99
C ASP A 72 -6.18 -17.25 16.62
N ASN A 73 -5.05 -16.77 17.12
CA ASN A 73 -4.04 -17.63 17.78
C ASN A 73 -4.53 -18.27 19.10
N ALA A 74 -5.61 -17.75 19.70
CA ALA A 74 -6.25 -18.33 20.88
C ALA A 74 -7.36 -19.34 20.52
N GLY A 75 -7.68 -19.49 19.23
CA GLY A 75 -8.73 -20.37 18.72
C GLY A 75 -10.13 -19.75 18.69
N HIS A 76 -10.29 -18.46 18.99
CA HIS A 76 -11.57 -17.77 18.89
C HIS A 76 -11.96 -17.53 17.44
N MET A 77 -13.26 -17.58 17.16
CA MET A 77 -13.81 -17.27 15.84
C MET A 77 -13.76 -15.76 15.60
N VAL A 78 -13.17 -15.35 14.47
CA VAL A 78 -13.07 -13.94 14.04
C VAL A 78 -13.71 -13.80 12.67
N ARG A 79 -14.55 -12.78 12.48
CA ARG A 79 -15.18 -12.50 11.19
C ARG A 79 -14.20 -11.78 10.28
N PHE A 80 -14.01 -12.26 9.06
CA PHE A 80 -13.21 -11.53 8.08
C PHE A 80 -13.88 -10.19 7.75
N GLY A 81 -13.08 -9.13 7.67
CA GLY A 81 -13.59 -7.78 7.48
C GLY A 81 -14.25 -7.18 8.72
N GLY A 82 -14.00 -7.73 9.91
CA GLY A 82 -14.36 -7.10 11.17
C GLY A 82 -13.19 -6.31 11.79
N PRO A 83 -13.42 -5.67 12.95
CA PRO A 83 -12.40 -4.89 13.63
C PRO A 83 -11.13 -5.68 13.92
N GLY A 84 -9.97 -5.06 13.70
CA GLY A 84 -8.63 -5.64 13.95
C GLY A 84 -8.18 -6.73 12.97
N THR A 85 -8.88 -6.92 11.84
CA THR A 85 -8.36 -7.73 10.74
C THR A 85 -7.95 -6.82 9.60
N ASP A 86 -6.66 -6.74 9.28
CA ASP A 86 -6.19 -6.13 8.04
C ASP A 86 -5.86 -7.24 7.03
N VAL A 87 -6.36 -7.09 5.81
CA VAL A 87 -6.10 -8.03 4.70
C VAL A 87 -5.33 -7.38 3.55
N ARG A 88 -4.65 -6.27 3.83
CA ARG A 88 -3.75 -5.60 2.89
C ARG A 88 -2.35 -6.18 2.94
N PHE A 89 -1.73 -6.18 1.76
CA PHE A 89 -0.34 -6.53 1.56
C PHE A 89 0.34 -5.36 0.85
N MET A 90 1.38 -4.81 1.47
CA MET A 90 2.11 -3.65 0.98
C MET A 90 3.51 -4.08 0.56
N GLN A 91 3.86 -3.96 -0.72
CA GLN A 91 5.22 -4.24 -1.20
C GLN A 91 5.87 -2.95 -1.70
N GLY A 92 6.97 -2.53 -1.07
CA GLY A 92 7.60 -1.26 -1.40
C GLY A 92 8.70 -0.81 -0.45
N GLU A 93 8.89 0.51 -0.41
CA GLU A 93 9.84 1.20 0.46
C GLU A 93 9.15 2.25 1.33
N TYR A 94 9.67 2.49 2.54
CA TYR A 94 9.29 3.62 3.39
C TYR A 94 10.48 4.09 4.25
N VAL A 95 10.31 5.25 4.90
CA VAL A 95 11.31 5.82 5.82
C VAL A 95 10.72 5.90 7.22
N THR A 96 11.40 5.35 8.22
CA THR A 96 11.02 5.40 9.64
C THR A 96 11.38 6.75 10.27
N GLU A 97 10.90 6.99 11.50
CA GLU A 97 11.18 8.24 12.24
C GLU A 97 12.68 8.47 12.50
N ASP A 98 13.47 7.41 12.60
CA ASP A 98 14.93 7.46 12.75
C ASP A 98 15.67 7.72 11.42
N GLY A 99 14.95 7.80 10.29
CA GLY A 99 15.49 8.09 8.96
C GLY A 99 15.97 6.87 8.18
N GLU A 100 15.85 5.66 8.74
CA GLU A 100 16.22 4.43 8.05
C GLU A 100 15.24 4.09 6.92
N LYS A 101 15.79 3.54 5.82
CA LYS A 101 15.00 3.11 4.66
C LYS A 101 14.71 1.62 4.75
N HIS A 102 13.43 1.28 4.74
CA HIS A 102 12.97 -0.09 4.78
C HIS A 102 12.45 -0.51 3.42
N TYR A 103 12.84 -1.70 2.97
CA TYR A 103 12.41 -2.32 1.72
C TYR A 103 11.84 -3.70 2.02
N GLY A 104 10.63 -4.00 1.56
CA GLY A 104 10.06 -5.31 1.82
C GLY A 104 8.59 -5.46 1.47
N THR A 105 8.02 -6.52 2.03
CA THR A 105 6.58 -6.77 2.07
C THR A 105 6.14 -6.64 3.51
N PHE A 106 5.12 -5.80 3.71
CA PHE A 106 4.58 -5.42 5.00
C PHE A 106 3.11 -5.79 5.05
N ILE A 107 2.70 -6.23 6.22
CA ILE A 107 1.30 -6.33 6.63
C ILE A 107 1.16 -5.43 7.85
N HIS A 108 0.06 -4.71 7.94
CA HIS A 108 -0.30 -3.96 9.14
C HIS A 108 -1.38 -4.75 9.90
N LEU A 109 -1.56 -4.50 11.19
CA LEU A 109 -2.52 -5.19 12.06
C LEU A 109 -3.30 -4.18 12.88
#